data_AF-A0A7W0GXP3-F1
#
_entry.id   AF-A0A7W0GXP3-F1
#
_cell.length_a   1.000
_cell.length_b   1.000
_cell.length_c   1.000
_cell.angle_alpha   90.00
_cell.angle_beta   90.00
_cell.angle_gamma   90.00
#
_symmetry.space_group_name_H-M   'P 1'
#
loop_
_entity.id
_entity.type
_entity.pdbx_description
1 polymer ?
#
loop_
_entity_poly.entity_id
_entity_poly.type
_entity_poly.pdbx_seq_one_letter_code
_entity_poly.pdbx_strand_id
1 'polypeptide(L)' 'MTSIADDLSRLEEIVRRLEADDVELDVALALFEEGVARLRAARERLSAAELKVQTVLEEAGGELRYTDLDG' A
#
# COMPACT_ATOMS: atom_id res chain seq x y z
N MET A 1 12.64 8.27 4.46
CA MET A 1 11.76 7.08 4.42
C MET A 1 10.34 7.56 4.65
N THR A 2 9.50 7.61 3.63
CA THR A 2 8.07 7.91 3.76
C THR A 2 7.40 6.81 4.60
N SER A 3 6.40 7.09 5.43
CA SER A 3 5.64 6.05 6.15
C SER A 3 4.46 5.54 5.31
N ILE A 4 3.87 4.40 5.70
CA ILE A 4 2.62 3.91 5.08
C ILE A 4 1.50 4.94 5.25
N ALA A 5 1.46 5.62 6.39
CA ALA A 5 0.48 6.67 6.66
C ALA A 5 0.63 7.84 5.67
N ASP A 6 1.87 8.27 5.39
CA ASP A 6 2.13 9.32 4.42
C ASP A 6 1.74 8.90 2.99
N ASP A 7 2.02 7.64 2.62
CA ASP A 7 1.63 7.08 1.32
C ASP A 7 0.10 7.07 1.17
N LEU A 8 -0.64 6.69 2.22
CA LEU A 8 -2.12 6.75 2.24
C LEU A 8 -2.63 8.20 2.14
N SER A 9 -2.12 9.12 2.96
CA SER A 9 -2.54 10.52 2.93
C SER A 9 -2.34 11.16 1.55
N ARG A 10 -1.24 10.81 0.87
CA ARG A 10 -0.99 11.28 -0.49
C ARG A 10 -1.90 10.62 -1.53
N LEU A 11 -2.18 9.32 -1.39
CA LEU A 11 -3.15 8.64 -2.26
C LEU A 11 -4.55 9.27 -2.15
N GLU A 12 -5.00 9.60 -0.94
CA GLU A 12 -6.27 10.32 -0.75
C GLU A 12 -6.26 11.70 -1.40
N GLU A 13 -5.14 12.43 -1.33
CA GLU A 13 -5.00 13.71 -2.02
C GLU A 13 -5.07 13.56 -3.54
N ILE A 14 -4.42 12.54 -4.08
CA ILE A 14 -4.46 12.21 -5.51
C ILE A 14 -5.91 11.93 -5.94
N VAL A 15 -6.64 11.10 -5.19
CA VAL A 15 -8.06 10.80 -5.47
C VAL A 15 -8.89 12.07 -5.47
N ARG A 16 -8.78 12.90 -4.41
CA ARG A 16 -9.51 14.18 -4.32
C ARG A 16 -9.22 15.11 -5.50
N ARG A 17 -7.99 15.13 -5.99
CA ARG A 17 -7.61 15.94 -7.16
C ARG A 17 -8.17 15.37 -8.45
N LEU A 18 -8.14 14.06 -8.64
CA LEU A 18 -8.71 13.40 -9.83
C LEU A 18 -10.23 13.50 -9.90
N GLU A 19 -10.91 13.63 -8.77
CA GLU A 19 -12.37 13.85 -8.68
C GLU A 19 -12.79 15.31 -8.94
N ALA A 20 -11.83 16.24 -9.05
CA ALA A 20 -12.15 17.63 -9.35
C ALA A 20 -12.54 17.79 -10.84
N ASP A 21 -13.60 18.57 -11.09
CA ASP A 21 -14.18 18.74 -12.43
C ASP A 21 -13.24 19.39 -13.48
N ASP A 22 -12.15 20.04 -13.04
CA ASP A 22 -11.26 20.86 -13.90
C ASP A 22 -9.80 20.38 -13.89
N VAL A 23 -9.60 19.06 -13.77
CA VAL A 23 -8.26 18.48 -13.94
C VAL A 23 -7.94 18.29 -15.43
N GLU A 24 -6.85 18.92 -15.88
CA GLU A 24 -6.30 18.70 -17.21
C GLU A 24 -5.83 17.25 -17.37
N LEU A 25 -6.01 16.68 -18.57
CA LEU A 25 -5.70 15.27 -18.86
C LEU A 25 -4.25 14.89 -18.51
N ASP A 26 -3.28 15.73 -18.87
CA ASP A 26 -1.86 15.45 -18.59
C ASP A 26 -1.58 15.42 -17.08
N VAL A 27 -2.26 16.30 -16.32
CA VAL A 27 -2.19 16.30 -14.85
C VAL A 27 -2.87 15.06 -14.28
N ALA A 28 -4.00 14.63 -14.85
CA ALA A 28 -4.70 13.42 -14.45
C ALA A 28 -3.82 12.17 -14.63
N LEU A 29 -3.14 12.06 -15.77
CA LEU A 29 -2.24 10.96 -16.07
C LEU A 29 -1.05 10.93 -15.11
N ALA A 30 -0.42 12.09 -14.86
CA ALA A 30 0.68 12.18 -13.90
C ALA A 30 0.26 11.80 -12.47
N LEU A 31 -0.91 12.27 -12.02
CA LEU A 31 -1.48 11.90 -10.72
C LEU A 31 -1.80 10.41 -10.62
N PHE A 32 -2.32 9.82 -11.69
CA PHE A 32 -2.62 8.39 -11.74
C PHE A 32 -1.35 7.54 -11.66
N GLU A 33 -0.33 7.86 -12.45
CA GLU A 33 0.98 7.18 -12.39
C GLU A 33 1.61 7.29 -11.01
N GLU A 34 1.54 8.49 -10.42
CA GLU A 34 1.99 8.76 -9.07
C GLU A 34 1.29 7.85 -8.04
N GLY A 35 -0.03 7.71 -8.15
CA GLY A 35 -0.84 6.87 -7.29
C GLY A 35 -0.52 5.38 -7.43
N VAL A 36 -0.36 4.89 -8.67
CA VAL A 36 0.00 3.49 -8.93
C VAL A 36 1.37 3.15 -8.33
N ALA A 37 2.36 4.03 -8.49
CA ALA A 37 3.70 3.82 -7.94
C ALA A 37 3.66 3.74 -6.40
N ARG A 38 2.92 4.64 -5.75
CA ARG A 38 2.76 4.63 -4.28
C ARG A 38 2.05 3.40 -3.78
N LEU A 39 0.97 2.99 -4.43
CA LEU A 39 0.22 1.79 -4.04
C LEU A 39 1.11 0.54 -4.12
N ARG A 40 1.94 0.43 -5.16
CA ARG A 40 2.92 -0.68 -5.28
C ARG A 40 3.92 -0.66 -4.13
N ALA A 41 4.55 0.48 -3.85
CA ALA A 41 5.52 0.61 -2.77
C ALA A 41 4.91 0.31 -1.38
N ALA A 42 3.68 0.75 -1.13
CA ALA A 42 2.96 0.46 0.12
C ALA A 42 2.69 -1.05 0.27
N ARG A 43 2.26 -1.72 -0.81
CA ARG A 43 2.05 -3.18 -0.82
C ARG A 43 3.34 -3.95 -0.54
N GLU A 44 4.44 -3.59 -1.21
CA GLU A 44 5.74 -4.24 -0.99
C GLU A 44 6.21 -4.12 0.47
N ARG A 45 6.00 -2.95 1.08
CA ARG A 45 6.31 -2.72 2.50
C ARG A 45 5.44 -3.54 3.44
N LEU A 46 4.14 -3.64 3.16
CA LEU A 46 3.22 -4.46 3.94
C LEU A 46 3.63 -5.93 3.86
N SER A 47 3.87 -6.46 2.66
CA SER A 47 4.31 -7.85 2.48
C SER A 47 5.65 -8.12 3.19
N ALA A 48 6.59 -7.18 3.15
CA ALA A 48 7.85 -7.32 3.89
C ALA A 48 7.65 -7.31 5.41
N ALA A 49 6.71 -6.50 5.91
CA ALA A 49 6.36 -6.46 7.32
C ALA A 49 5.66 -7.76 7.77
N GLU A 50 4.72 -8.27 6.97
CA GLU A 50 4.03 -9.55 7.21
C GLU A 50 5.01 -10.72 7.29
N LEU A 51 5.94 -10.82 6.34
CA LEU A 51 6.98 -11.85 6.35
C LEU A 51 7.83 -11.77 7.61
N LYS A 52 8.23 -10.56 8.02
CA LYS A 52 9.02 -10.34 9.23
C LYS A 52 8.25 -10.76 10.49
N VAL A 53 6.95 -10.45 10.56
CA VAL A 53 6.08 -10.88 11.67
C VAL A 53 6.00 -12.41 11.70
N GLN A 54 5.80 -13.05 10.55
CA GLN A 54 5.77 -14.50 10.43
C GLN A 54 7.07 -15.13 10.95
N THR A 55 8.23 -14.66 10.50
CA THR A 55 9.53 -15.18 10.97
C THR A 55 9.70 -15.05 12.49
N VAL A 56 9.33 -13.90 13.07
CA VAL A 56 9.42 -13.69 14.52
C VAL A 56 8.50 -14.64 15.29
N LEU A 57 7.30 -14.92 14.77
CA LEU A 57 6.35 -15.85 15.40
C LEU A 57 6.81 -17.31 15.28
N GLU A 58 7.43 -17.68 14.15
CA GLU A 58 8.04 -19.01 13.95
C GLU A 58 9.23 -19.23 14.90
N GLU A 59 10.12 -18.24 15.03
CA GLU A 59 11.28 -18.28 15.93
C GLU A 59 10.89 -18.32 17.41
N ALA A 60 9.74 -17.76 17.79
CA ALA A 60 9.24 -17.74 19.16
C ALA A 60 8.66 -19.08 19.67
N GLY A 61 8.68 -20.15 18.86
CA GLY A 61 8.35 -21.51 19.32
C GLY A 61 7.02 -22.09 18.83
N GLY A 62 6.49 -21.60 17.71
CA GLY A 62 5.73 -22.38 16.73
C GLY A 62 4.47 -23.14 17.18
N GLU A 63 3.30 -22.56 16.89
CA GLU A 63 2.10 -23.29 16.45
C GLU A 63 1.20 -22.34 15.62
N LEU A 64 1.68 -21.85 14.47
CA LEU A 64 0.81 -21.15 13.51
C LEU A 64 0.27 -22.14 12.50
N ARG A 65 -0.93 -22.67 12.79
CA ARG A 65 -1.76 -23.34 11.80
C ARG A 65 -2.39 -22.26 10.94
N TYR A 66 -1.76 -21.94 9.81
CA TYR A 66 -2.42 -21.18 8.75
C TYR A 66 -3.50 -22.09 8.14
N THR A 67 -4.75 -21.90 8.54
CA THR A 67 -5.85 -22.22 7.64
C THR A 67 -5.96 -21.04 6.69
N ASP A 68 -5.67 -21.28 5.41
CA ASP A 68 -6.03 -20.36 4.34
C ASP A 68 -7.52 -20.02 4.50
N LEU A 69 -7.81 -18.78 4.87
CA LEU A 69 -9.17 -18.24 4.85
C LEU A 69 -9.44 -17.70 3.45
N ASP A 70 -9.34 -18.58 2.45
CA ASP A 70 -9.78 -18.32 1.08
C ASP A 70 -10.76 -19.41 0.64
N GLY A 71 -12.04 -19.05 0.52
CA GLY A 71 -13.07 -19.78 -0.24
C GLY A 71 -14.15 -20.49 0.57
#